data_AF-A9J571-F1
#
_entry.id   AF-A9J571-F1
#
_cell.length_a   1.000
_cell.length_b   1.000
_cell.length_c   1.000
_cell.angle_alpha   90.00
_cell.angle_beta   90.00
_cell.angle_gamma   90.00
#
_symmetry.space_group_name_H-M   'P 1'
#
loop_
_entity.id
_entity.type
_entity.pdbx_description
1 polymer ?
#
loop_
_entity_poly.entity_id
_entity_poly.type
_entity_poly.pdbx_seq_one_letter_code
_entity_poly.pdbx_strand_id
1 'polypeptide(L)' 'MSTATTVAPAGIPATPGPVNPPPPEVSNPSKPGRKTNQLQYMQNVVVKTLWKHQFAWPFYQPVDAIKLNLPDYH' A
#
# COMPACT_ATOMS: atom_id res chain seq x y z
N MET A 1 12.41 -45.90 -13.99
CA MET A 1 12.76 -45.74 -12.56
C MET A 1 13.92 -44.78 -12.46
N SER A 2 13.94 -44.00 -11.38
CA SER A 2 15.04 -43.20 -10.84
C SER A 2 15.20 -41.76 -11.33
N THR A 3 14.79 -40.90 -10.41
CA THR A 3 14.90 -39.44 -10.29
C THR A 3 16.32 -38.98 -10.00
N ALA A 4 16.73 -37.84 -10.56
CA ALA A 4 17.86 -37.07 -10.06
C ALA A 4 17.40 -35.65 -9.71
N THR A 5 17.32 -35.40 -8.41
CA THR A 5 17.19 -34.09 -7.76
C THR A 5 18.49 -33.32 -7.95
N THR A 6 18.45 -32.14 -8.56
CA THR A 6 19.58 -31.20 -8.56
C THR A 6 19.18 -29.91 -7.84
N VAL A 7 20.00 -29.61 -6.85
CA VAL A 7 19.91 -28.63 -5.78
C VAL A 7 19.91 -27.20 -6.35
N ALA A 8 19.01 -26.36 -5.85
CA ALA A 8 18.98 -24.93 -6.11
C ALA A 8 20.24 -24.24 -5.56
N PRO A 9 20.89 -23.31 -6.28
CA PRO A 9 21.86 -22.43 -5.66
C PRO A 9 21.09 -21.37 -4.86
N ALA A 10 21.36 -21.32 -3.56
CA ALA A 10 20.97 -20.23 -2.69
C ALA A 10 21.58 -18.92 -3.22
N GLY A 11 20.78 -18.18 -3.97
CA GLY A 11 21.07 -16.80 -4.33
C GLY A 11 21.07 -15.96 -3.06
N ILE A 12 22.18 -15.27 -2.85
CA ILE A 12 22.38 -14.17 -1.90
C ILE A 12 21.09 -13.34 -1.80
N PRO A 13 20.50 -13.09 -0.61
CA PRO A 13 19.35 -12.20 -0.52
C PRO A 13 19.84 -10.82 -0.96
N ALA A 14 19.43 -10.40 -2.15
CA ALA A 14 19.57 -9.03 -2.59
C ALA A 14 18.92 -8.17 -1.50
N THR A 15 19.73 -7.39 -0.78
CA THR A 15 19.25 -6.26 0.01
C THR A 15 18.30 -5.48 -0.90
N PRO A 16 16.99 -5.43 -0.61
CA PRO A 16 16.11 -4.60 -1.41
C PRO A 16 16.62 -3.18 -1.22
N GLY A 17 17.02 -2.51 -2.30
CA GLY A 17 17.12 -1.06 -2.28
C GLY A 17 15.76 -0.49 -1.82
N PRO A 18 15.69 0.80 -1.44
CA PRO A 18 14.42 1.40 -1.02
C PRO A 18 13.41 1.20 -2.16
N VAL A 19 12.43 0.32 -1.93
CA VAL A 19 11.33 0.03 -2.86
C VAL A 19 10.05 0.43 -2.15
N ASN A 20 9.22 1.23 -2.82
CA ASN A 20 7.91 1.55 -2.27
C ASN A 20 7.08 0.26 -2.15
N PRO A 21 6.40 0.01 -1.02
CA PRO A 21 5.57 -1.15 -0.85
C PRO A 21 4.37 -1.10 -1.81
N PRO A 22 3.76 -2.27 -2.10
CA PRO A 22 2.52 -2.29 -2.85
C PRO A 22 1.44 -1.45 -2.14
N PRO A 23 0.52 -0.80 -2.88
CA PRO A 23 -0.57 -0.04 -2.29
C PRO A 23 -1.39 -0.89 -1.30
N PRO A 24 -1.95 -0.26 -0.24
CA PRO A 24 -2.80 -0.97 0.71
C PRO A 24 -4.04 -1.54 0.02
N GLU A 25 -4.53 -2.67 0.51
CA GLU A 25 -5.75 -3.31 0.01
C GLU A 25 -6.96 -2.39 0.25
N VAL A 26 -7.59 -1.90 -0.83
CA VAL A 26 -8.76 -1.01 -0.77
C VAL A 26 -10.10 -1.74 -0.82
N SER A 27 -10.10 -2.99 -1.26
CA SER A 27 -11.29 -3.84 -1.33
C SER A 27 -10.88 -5.30 -1.18
N ASN A 28 -11.51 -5.99 -0.23
CA ASN A 28 -11.30 -7.41 -0.01
C ASN A 28 -12.60 -8.17 -0.33
N PRO A 29 -12.66 -8.98 -1.40
CA PRO A 29 -13.87 -9.71 -1.78
C PRO A 29 -14.34 -10.70 -0.70
N SER A 30 -13.43 -11.17 0.15
CA SER A 30 -13.72 -12.11 1.24
C SER A 30 -14.35 -11.42 2.45
N LYS A 31 -14.29 -10.09 2.53
CA LYS A 31 -14.90 -9.29 3.60
C LYS A 31 -16.06 -8.48 3.02
N PRO A 32 -17.32 -8.82 3.33
CA PRO A 32 -18.45 -8.03 2.84
C PRO A 32 -18.34 -6.61 3.38
N GLY A 33 -18.44 -5.62 2.48
CA GLY A 33 -18.45 -4.21 2.87
C GLY A 33 -19.65 -3.87 3.76
N ARG A 34 -19.57 -2.74 4.49
CA ARG A 34 -20.65 -2.24 5.34
C ARG A 34 -21.02 -0.82 4.95
N LYS A 35 -22.32 -0.52 4.95
CA LYS A 35 -22.85 0.85 4.81
C LYS A 35 -23.59 1.22 6.10
N THR A 36 -23.11 2.27 6.77
CA THR A 36 -23.77 2.86 7.95
C THR A 36 -23.91 4.36 7.76
N ASN A 37 -24.81 4.99 8.53
CA ASN A 37 -24.95 6.44 8.58
C ASN A 37 -23.63 7.13 8.94
N GLN A 38 -22.85 6.58 9.87
CA GLN A 38 -21.55 7.12 10.26
C GLN A 38 -20.52 7.02 9.12
N LEU A 39 -20.43 5.88 8.44
CA LEU A 39 -19.52 5.71 7.29
C LEU A 39 -19.90 6.61 6.12
N GLN A 40 -21.21 6.81 5.89
CA GLN A 40 -21.70 7.76 4.89
C GLN A 40 -21.34 9.21 5.26
N TYR A 41 -21.46 9.60 6.54
CA TYR A 41 -21.03 10.93 6.99
C TYR A 41 -19.51 11.12 6.85
N MET A 42 -18.71 10.10 7.21
CA MET A 42 -17.26 10.12 6.99
C MET A 42 -16.92 10.36 5.52
N GLN A 43 -17.51 9.61 4.59
CA GLN A 43 -17.24 9.75 3.16
C GLN A 43 -17.74 11.10 2.60
N ASN A 44 -18.99 11.46 2.88
CA ASN A 44 -19.66 12.58 2.20
C ASN A 44 -19.35 13.95 2.78
N VAL A 45 -18.97 14.01 4.06
CA VAL A 45 -18.72 15.27 4.77
C VAL A 45 -17.24 15.38 5.13
N VAL A 46 -16.71 14.44 5.93
CA VAL A 46 -15.37 14.57 6.49
C VAL A 46 -14.29 14.43 5.42
N VAL A 47 -14.24 13.27 4.73
CA VAL A 47 -13.27 13.01 3.68
C VAL A 47 -13.40 14.04 2.56
N LYS A 48 -14.63 14.35 2.13
CA LYS A 48 -14.88 15.38 1.10
C LYS A 48 -14.32 16.75 1.47
N THR A 49 -14.43 17.15 2.74
CA THR A 49 -13.92 18.44 3.21
C THR A 49 -12.40 18.41 3.27
N LEU A 50 -11.80 17.36 3.84
CA LEU A 50 -10.36 17.18 3.89
C LEU A 50 -9.74 17.13 2.50
N TRP A 51 -10.38 16.46 1.54
CA TRP A 51 -9.91 16.33 0.16
C TRP A 51 -9.95 17.64 -0.65
N LYS A 52 -10.63 18.67 -0.16
CA LYS A 52 -10.67 19.99 -0.78
C LYS A 52 -9.74 20.99 -0.10
N HIS A 53 -9.12 20.60 1.02
CA HIS A 53 -8.26 21.49 1.77
C HIS A 53 -6.98 21.82 1.00
N GLN A 54 -6.45 23.03 1.15
CA GLN A 54 -5.27 23.50 0.39
C GLN A 54 -4.02 22.65 0.66
N PHE A 55 -3.95 22.02 1.84
CA PHE A 55 -2.84 21.14 2.23
C PHE A 55 -3.12 19.65 1.99
N ALA A 56 -4.22 19.31 1.31
CA ALA A 56 -4.56 17.91 1.07
C ALA A 56 -3.71 17.26 -0.01
N TRP A 57 -3.09 18.06 -0.89
CA TRP A 57 -2.36 17.58 -2.06
C TRP A 57 -1.29 16.51 -1.77
N PRO A 58 -0.52 16.50 -0.66
CA PRO A 58 0.45 15.45 -0.38
C PRO A 58 -0.20 14.10 -0.01
N PHE A 59 -1.48 14.10 0.39
CA PHE A 59 -2.19 12.93 0.91
C PHE A 59 -3.10 12.25 -0.13
N TYR A 60 -3.13 12.73 -1.37
CA TYR A 60 -3.95 12.14 -2.43
C TYR A 60 -3.42 10.80 -2.92
N GLN A 61 -2.12 10.55 -2.72
CA GLN A 61 -1.42 9.35 -3.15
C GLN A 61 -0.57 8.82 -2.01
N PRO A 62 -0.22 7.53 -2.02
CA PRO A 62 0.79 6.99 -1.12
C PRO A 62 2.10 7.77 -1.23
N VAL A 63 2.83 7.85 -0.13
CA VAL A 63 4.16 8.47 -0.11
C VAL A 63 5.11 7.66 -0.97
N ASP A 64 5.80 8.36 -1.87
CA ASP A 64 6.88 7.80 -2.69
C ASP A 64 8.21 8.10 -1.98
N ALA A 65 8.66 7.15 -1.17
CA ALA A 65 9.86 7.27 -0.35
C ALA A 65 11.13 7.40 -1.21
N ILE A 66 11.16 6.75 -2.38
CA ILE A 66 12.30 6.82 -3.32
C ILE A 66 12.41 8.22 -3.92
N LYS A 67 11.31 8.74 -4.46
CA LYS A 67 11.28 10.06 -5.10
C LYS A 67 11.60 11.19 -4.13
N LEU A 68 11.19 11.03 -2.87
CA LEU A 68 11.43 12.00 -1.81
C LEU A 68 12.77 11.78 -1.08
N ASN A 69 13.53 10.73 -1.43
CA ASN A 69 14.78 10.34 -0.80
C ASN A 69 14.65 10.16 0.73
N LEU A 70 13.62 9.40 1.13
CA LEU A 70 13.29 9.06 2.52
C LEU A 70 13.63 7.58 2.79
N PRO A 71 14.86 7.25 3.25
CA PRO A 71 15.30 5.86 3.39
C PRO A 71 14.56 5.07 4.48
N ASP A 72 14.06 5.74 5.52
CA ASP A 72 13.50 5.12 6.74
C ASP A 72 11.97 5.30 6.88
N TYR A 73 11.25 5.55 5.78
CA TYR A 73 9.81 5.88 5.83
C TYR A 73 8.90 4.66 6.05
N HIS A 74 9.28 3.50 5.53
CA HIS A 74 8.50 2.25 5.55
C HIS A 74 9.01 1.28 6.59
#